data_AF-A0A8W8JY27-F1
#
_entry.id   AF-A0A8W8JY27-F1
#
_cell.length_a   1.000
_cell.length_b   1.000
_cell.length_c   1.000
_cell.angle_alpha   90.00
_cell.angle_beta   90.00
_cell.angle_gamma   90.00
#
_symmetry.space_group_name_H-M   'P 1'
#
loop_
_entity.id
_entity.type
_entity.pdbx_description
1 polymer ?
#
loop_
_entity_poly.entity_id
_entity_poly.type
_entity_poly.pdbx_seq_one_letter_code
_entity_poly.pdbx_strand_id
1 'polypeptide(L)'
;MGSRPGAIIAVCWGTLMYFGEKGYVETTKKIISTARYIKKELKKIPGIHVYGDPLMSVVGFGPAEGFKYNIFTFSDMIAKRGWNLNPLQFPSSIHLCVTLLHTKEGVADQFIRDARECLEELLNSPDAEAGGMAAMYGTSQSIPDRSMVAELAGCFVSALYTTNKSTETNGSVPKQ
;
A
#
# COMPACT_ATOMS: atom_id res chain seq x y z
N MET A 1 18.17 30.80 -13.11
CA MET A 1 17.38 30.48 -11.90
C MET A 1 15.91 30.73 -12.23
N GLY A 2 15.04 29.71 -12.20
CA GLY A 2 13.62 29.87 -12.53
C GLY A 2 12.77 30.26 -11.32
N SER A 3 11.51 30.67 -11.55
CA SER A 3 10.54 30.93 -10.48
C SER A 3 10.27 29.66 -9.67
N ARG A 4 10.31 29.77 -8.35
CA ARG A 4 10.05 28.67 -7.40
C ARG A 4 9.00 29.08 -6.37
N PRO A 5 8.16 28.17 -5.87
CA PRO A 5 7.12 28.49 -4.91
C PRO A 5 7.74 28.75 -3.52
N GLY A 6 8.02 30.02 -3.20
CA GLY A 6 8.63 30.43 -1.94
C GLY A 6 7.83 30.03 -0.69
N ALA A 7 6.50 29.89 -0.81
CA ALA A 7 5.63 29.43 0.27
C ALA A 7 6.02 28.04 0.81
N ILE A 8 6.45 27.11 -0.06
CA ILE A 8 6.87 25.77 0.38
C ILE A 8 8.16 25.82 1.21
N ILE A 9 9.06 26.74 0.88
CA ILE A 9 10.29 26.96 1.65
C ILE A 9 9.94 27.52 3.03
N ALA A 10 9.04 28.50 3.08
CA ALA A 10 8.58 29.08 4.35
C ALA A 10 7.86 28.05 5.24
N VAL A 11 7.00 27.19 4.67
CA VAL A 11 6.33 26.11 5.40
C VAL A 11 7.33 25.07 5.91
N CYS A 12 8.33 24.71 5.10
CA CYS A 12 9.40 23.80 5.51
C CYS A 12 10.17 24.37 6.71
N TRP A 13 10.62 25.63 6.61
CA TRP A 13 11.31 26.31 7.70
C TRP A 13 10.44 26.41 8.96
N GLY A 14 9.17 26.81 8.81
CA GLY A 14 8.22 26.88 9.92
C GLY A 14 8.00 25.51 10.59
N THR A 15 7.94 24.43 9.81
CA THR A 15 7.83 23.05 10.33
C THR A 15 9.08 22.66 11.11
N LEU A 16 10.27 22.93 10.57
CA LEU A 16 11.54 22.63 11.25
C LEU A 16 11.64 23.35 12.60
N MET A 17 11.26 24.63 12.64
CA MET A 17 11.27 25.43 13.86
C MET A 17 10.20 24.98 14.87
N TYR A 18 9.00 24.63 14.38
CA TYR A 18 7.89 24.16 15.23
C TYR A 18 8.21 22.85 15.94
N PHE A 19 8.74 21.85 15.21
CA PHE A 19 9.12 20.57 15.82
C PHE A 19 10.38 20.69 16.66
N GLY A 20 11.41 21.37 16.12
CA GLY A 20 12.75 21.39 16.70
C GLY A 20 13.34 19.98 16.87
N GLU A 21 14.54 19.91 17.44
CA GLU A 21 15.22 18.63 17.66
C GLU A 21 14.39 17.67 18.53
N LYS A 22 13.87 18.17 19.66
CA LYS A 22 13.08 17.35 20.61
C LYS A 22 11.84 16.74 19.96
N GLY A 23 11.08 17.53 19.20
CA GLY A 23 9.87 17.05 18.51
C GLY A 23 10.19 15.99 17.45
N TYR A 24 11.29 16.15 16.70
CA TYR A 24 11.74 15.12 15.76
C TYR A 24 12.21 13.84 16.46
N VAL A 25 12.95 13.95 17.56
CA VAL A 25 13.39 12.78 18.35
C VAL A 25 12.19 12.02 18.92
N GLU A 26 11.22 12.72 19.50
CA GLU A 26 10.01 12.09 20.05
C GLU A 26 9.14 11.46 18.95
N THR A 27 8.93 12.15 17.84
CA THR A 27 8.17 11.64 16.69
C THR A 27 8.83 10.40 16.11
N THR A 28 10.15 10.42 15.95
CA THR A 28 10.93 9.27 15.47
C THR A 28 10.81 8.10 16.44
N LYS A 29 10.95 8.33 17.75
CA LYS A 29 10.77 7.29 18.77
C LYS A 29 9.39 6.63 18.66
N LYS A 30 8.32 7.41 18.52
CA LYS A 30 6.96 6.89 18.34
C LYS A 30 6.85 6.02 17.09
N ILE A 31 7.27 6.55 15.93
CA ILE A 31 7.21 5.84 14.66
C ILE A 31 7.98 4.51 14.71
N ILE A 32 9.23 4.55 15.20
CA ILE A 32 10.09 3.36 15.27
C ILE A 32 9.54 2.33 16.27
N SER A 33 8.99 2.78 17.39
CA SER A 33 8.38 1.87 18.38
C SER A 33 7.15 1.18 17.80
N THR A 34 6.28 1.92 17.10
CA THR A 34 5.11 1.37 16.40
C THR A 34 5.53 0.41 15.27
N ALA A 35 6.54 0.75 14.47
CA ALA A 35 7.03 -0.13 13.41
C ALA A 35 7.61 -1.44 13.97
N ARG A 36 8.34 -1.37 15.08
CA ARG A 36 8.85 -2.57 15.78
C ARG A 36 7.73 -3.42 16.36
N TYR A 37 6.69 -2.80 16.90
CA TYR A 37 5.49 -3.51 17.35
C TYR A 37 4.82 -4.24 16.19
N ILE A 38 4.52 -3.54 15.09
CA ILE A 38 3.89 -4.12 13.90
C ILE A 38 4.74 -5.28 13.34
N LYS A 39 6.05 -5.08 13.19
CA LYS A 39 7.00 -6.12 12.78
C LYS A 39 6.92 -7.35 13.68
N LYS A 40 6.93 -7.15 15.00
CA LYS A 40 6.89 -8.25 15.99
C LYS A 40 5.58 -9.02 15.89
N GLU A 41 4.45 -8.34 15.77
CA GLU A 41 3.14 -8.99 15.71
C GLU A 41 2.89 -9.66 14.35
N LEU A 42 3.30 -9.07 13.23
CA LEU A 42 3.23 -9.71 11.92
C LEU A 42 4.03 -11.01 11.87
N LYS A 43 5.23 -11.06 12.49
CA LYS A 43 6.04 -12.28 12.58
C LYS A 43 5.36 -13.42 13.35
N LYS A 44 4.33 -13.14 14.15
CA LYS A 44 3.56 -14.17 14.86
C LYS A 44 2.44 -14.78 14.01
N ILE A 45 2.13 -14.20 12.85
CA ILE A 45 1.08 -14.69 11.96
C ILE A 45 1.70 -15.75 11.03
N PRO A 46 1.35 -17.04 11.14
CA PRO A 46 2.08 -18.12 10.46
C PRO A 46 2.18 -17.99 8.94
N GLY A 47 1.16 -17.42 8.28
CA GLY A 47 1.16 -17.25 6.83
C GLY A 47 1.87 -16.00 6.32
N ILE A 48 2.40 -15.14 7.19
CA ILE A 48 3.08 -13.91 6.80
C ILE A 48 4.58 -14.00 7.10
N HIS A 49 5.40 -13.72 6.10
CA HIS A 49 6.83 -13.52 6.24
C HIS A 49 7.17 -12.04 6.12
N VAL A 50 7.85 -11.50 7.13
CA VAL A 50 8.43 -10.16 7.09
C VAL A 50 9.81 -10.23 6.44
N TYR A 51 10.02 -9.48 5.37
CA TYR A 51 11.27 -9.50 4.62
C TYR A 51 12.41 -8.82 5.39
N GLY A 52 13.53 -9.54 5.54
CA GLY A 52 14.72 -9.04 6.22
C GLY A 52 14.49 -8.73 7.70
N ASP A 53 15.20 -7.72 8.21
CA ASP A 53 15.00 -7.20 9.57
C ASP A 53 14.81 -5.67 9.55
N PRO A 54 13.59 -5.17 9.26
CA PRO A 54 13.37 -3.74 9.16
C PRO A 54 13.65 -3.07 10.51
N LEU A 55 14.59 -2.11 10.50
CA LEU A 55 15.01 -1.34 11.68
C LEU A 55 14.30 0.02 11.78
N MET A 56 13.73 0.47 10.66
CA MET A 56 13.14 1.81 10.48
C MET A 56 11.60 1.73 10.33
N SER A 57 10.98 2.74 9.73
CA SER A 57 9.53 2.90 9.63
C SER A 57 8.83 1.99 8.60
N VAL A 58 9.57 1.38 7.67
CA VAL A 58 8.99 0.59 6.58
C VAL A 58 9.06 -0.89 6.92
N VAL A 59 7.92 -1.57 6.89
CA VAL A 59 7.80 -3.02 7.13
C VAL A 59 7.23 -3.66 5.86
N GLY A 60 8.08 -4.39 5.13
CA GLY A 60 7.68 -5.19 3.97
C GLY A 60 7.38 -6.62 4.38
N PHE A 61 6.28 -7.17 3.88
CA PHE A 61 5.85 -8.53 4.17
C PHE A 61 5.14 -9.19 2.99
N GLY A 62 5.10 -10.51 3.00
CA GLY A 62 4.53 -11.34 1.94
C GLY A 62 4.18 -12.74 2.45
N PRO A 63 3.84 -13.67 1.54
CA PRO A 63 3.52 -15.04 1.90
C PRO A 63 4.70 -15.73 2.57
N ALA A 64 4.45 -16.43 3.68
CA ALA A 64 5.44 -17.28 4.32
C ALA A 64 5.70 -18.56 3.53
N GLU A 65 6.87 -19.16 3.77
CA GLU A 65 7.22 -20.45 3.17
C GLU A 65 6.18 -21.51 3.55
N GLY A 66 5.73 -22.30 2.56
CA GLY A 66 4.66 -23.28 2.74
C GLY A 66 3.23 -22.74 2.60
N PHE A 67 3.04 -21.42 2.56
CA PHE A 67 1.73 -20.80 2.28
C PHE A 67 1.64 -20.36 0.82
N LYS A 68 0.52 -20.71 0.16
CA LYS A 68 0.25 -20.32 -1.23
C LYS A 68 -1.02 -19.47 -1.28
N TYR A 69 -0.83 -18.16 -1.28
CA TYR A 69 -1.89 -17.19 -1.54
C TYR A 69 -1.34 -16.00 -2.33
N ASN A 70 -2.22 -15.31 -3.05
CA ASN A 70 -1.85 -14.10 -3.77
C ASN A 70 -1.82 -12.90 -2.81
N ILE A 71 -0.62 -12.36 -2.55
CA ILE A 71 -0.43 -11.19 -1.66
C ILE A 71 -1.15 -9.93 -2.17
N PHE A 72 -1.42 -9.83 -3.47
CA PHE A 72 -2.18 -8.71 -4.00
C PHE A 72 -3.67 -8.85 -3.73
N THR A 73 -4.22 -10.06 -3.74
CA THR A 73 -5.59 -10.31 -3.26
C THR A 73 -5.72 -9.94 -1.79
N PHE A 74 -4.72 -10.27 -0.96
CA PHE A 74 -4.63 -9.79 0.41
C PHE A 74 -4.63 -8.24 0.48
N SER A 75 -3.84 -7.58 -0.37
CA SER A 75 -3.79 -6.11 -0.46
C SER A 75 -5.15 -5.49 -0.77
N ASP A 76 -5.92 -6.09 -1.68
CA ASP A 76 -7.26 -5.59 -2.02
C ASP A 76 -8.26 -5.84 -0.89
N MET A 77 -8.18 -6.99 -0.20
CA MET A 77 -9.03 -7.30 0.95
C MET A 77 -8.81 -6.32 2.11
N ILE A 78 -7.54 -6.04 2.45
CA ILE A 78 -7.23 -5.11 3.54
C ILE A 78 -7.52 -3.65 3.14
N ALA A 79 -7.44 -3.33 1.84
CA ALA A 79 -7.87 -2.03 1.31
C ALA A 79 -9.38 -1.79 1.47
N LYS A 80 -10.22 -2.82 1.33
CA LYS A 80 -11.67 -2.72 1.63
C LYS A 80 -11.94 -2.42 3.11
N ARG A 81 -10.98 -2.71 4.00
CA ARG A 81 -11.01 -2.36 5.44
C ARG A 81 -10.41 -0.97 5.72
N GLY A 82 -10.05 -0.21 4.68
CA GLY A 82 -9.52 1.15 4.79
C GLY A 82 -7.99 1.24 4.78
N TRP A 83 -7.27 0.13 4.64
CA TRP A 83 -5.80 0.13 4.65
C TRP A 83 -5.21 0.25 3.24
N ASN A 84 -4.58 1.37 2.94
CA ASN A 84 -3.86 1.53 1.68
C ASN A 84 -2.39 1.14 1.84
N LEU A 85 -2.05 -0.08 1.42
CA LEU A 85 -0.69 -0.62 1.45
C LEU A 85 -0.02 -0.48 0.08
N ASN A 86 1.32 -0.43 0.07
CA ASN A 86 2.06 -0.29 -1.18
C ASN A 86 2.40 -1.68 -1.73
N PRO A 87 1.85 -2.09 -2.88
CA PRO A 87 2.24 -3.31 -3.55
C PRO A 87 3.65 -3.19 -4.15
N LEU A 88 4.40 -4.27 -3.97
CA LEU A 88 5.79 -4.41 -4.38
C LEU A 88 5.93 -5.59 -5.35
N GLN A 89 6.96 -5.53 -6.17
CA GLN A 89 7.25 -6.55 -7.16
C GLN A 89 8.70 -7.04 -7.07
N PHE A 90 8.93 -8.30 -7.45
CA PHE A 90 10.24 -8.96 -7.46
C PHE A 90 10.95 -8.96 -6.08
N PRO A 91 10.38 -9.62 -5.05
CA PRO A 91 9.26 -10.58 -5.07
C PRO A 91 7.88 -9.92 -4.87
N SER A 92 6.80 -10.63 -5.24
CA SER A 92 5.43 -10.20 -4.96
C SER A 92 5.24 -10.02 -3.45
N SER A 93 5.03 -8.78 -3.03
CA SER A 93 4.98 -8.41 -1.62
C SER A 93 4.19 -7.11 -1.45
N ILE A 94 4.00 -6.70 -0.20
CA ILE A 94 3.44 -5.39 0.14
C ILE A 94 4.25 -4.77 1.28
N HIS A 95 4.19 -3.45 1.42
CA HIS A 95 4.76 -2.79 2.58
C HIS A 95 3.83 -1.75 3.21
N LEU A 96 3.97 -1.61 4.53
CA LEU A 96 3.42 -0.49 5.29
C LEU A 96 4.57 0.47 5.65
N CYS A 97 4.40 1.76 5.30
CA CYS A 97 5.26 2.83 5.79
C CYS A 97 4.61 3.47 7.01
N VAL A 98 5.16 3.20 8.20
CA VAL A 98 4.66 3.72 9.45
C VAL A 98 4.98 5.21 9.55
N THR A 99 3.94 6.02 9.56
CA THR A 99 4.01 7.47 9.80
C THR A 99 3.46 7.81 11.19
N LEU A 100 3.56 9.08 11.60
CA LEU A 100 3.05 9.55 12.88
C LEU A 100 1.55 9.22 13.10
N LEU A 101 0.73 9.16 12.04
CA LEU A 101 -0.69 8.84 12.14
C LEU A 101 -0.95 7.41 12.64
N HIS A 102 -0.04 6.47 12.34
CA HIS A 102 -0.13 5.09 12.78
C HIS A 102 0.23 4.91 14.26
N THR A 103 0.85 5.93 14.87
CA THR A 103 1.25 5.91 16.29
C THR A 103 0.10 6.28 17.23
N LYS A 104 -1.06 6.67 16.69
CA LYS A 104 -2.27 6.91 17.47
C LYS A 104 -2.72 5.60 18.14
N GLU A 105 -3.31 5.75 19.33
CA GLU A 105 -3.79 4.63 20.13
C GLU A 105 -4.75 3.73 19.32
N GLY A 106 -4.55 2.41 19.41
CA GLY A 106 -5.39 1.41 18.76
C GLY A 106 -5.17 1.22 17.26
N VAL A 107 -4.51 2.15 16.54
CA VAL A 107 -4.34 2.05 15.08
C VAL A 107 -3.44 0.87 14.69
N ALA A 108 -2.32 0.71 15.41
CA ALA A 108 -1.40 -0.41 15.16
C ALA A 108 -2.03 -1.77 15.53
N ASP A 109 -2.81 -1.82 16.62
CA ASP A 109 -3.52 -3.03 17.03
C ASP A 109 -4.61 -3.42 16.03
N GLN A 110 -5.36 -2.42 15.54
CA GLN A 110 -6.35 -2.61 14.50
C GLN A 110 -5.71 -3.13 13.21
N PHE A 111 -4.57 -2.60 12.81
CA PHE A 111 -3.84 -3.10 11.63
C PHE A 111 -3.51 -4.59 11.76
N ILE A 112 -2.98 -5.00 12.91
CA ILE A 112 -2.61 -6.40 13.15
C ILE A 112 -3.83 -7.32 13.19
N ARG A 113 -4.92 -6.88 13.80
CA ARG A 113 -6.18 -7.62 13.82
C ARG A 113 -6.73 -7.80 12.40
N ASP A 114 -6.84 -6.71 11.65
CA ASP A 114 -7.38 -6.74 10.30
C ASP A 114 -6.48 -7.57 9.36
N ALA A 115 -5.16 -7.51 9.51
CA ALA A 115 -4.22 -8.35 8.76
C ALA A 115 -4.39 -9.84 9.07
N ARG A 116 -4.66 -10.20 10.33
CA ARG A 116 -4.93 -11.59 10.72
C ARG A 116 -6.24 -12.09 10.11
N GLU A 117 -7.31 -11.34 10.29
CA GLU A 117 -8.64 -11.69 9.78
C GLU A 117 -8.64 -11.76 8.25
N CYS A 118 -7.98 -10.83 7.55
CA CYS A 118 -7.83 -10.88 6.09
C CYS A 118 -7.09 -12.15 5.63
N LEU A 119 -6.06 -12.56 6.35
CA LEU A 119 -5.32 -13.77 6.00
C LEU A 119 -6.16 -15.03 6.24
N GLU A 120 -6.88 -15.11 7.35
CA GLU A 120 -7.78 -16.21 7.67
C GLU A 120 -8.89 -16.35 6.61
N GLU A 121 -9.53 -15.24 6.23
CA GLU A 121 -10.52 -15.20 5.14
C GLU A 121 -9.93 -15.66 3.81
N LEU A 122 -8.72 -15.21 3.48
CA LEU A 122 -8.04 -15.55 2.23
C LEU A 122 -7.65 -17.03 2.17
N LEU A 123 -7.18 -17.60 3.26
CA LEU A 123 -6.83 -19.03 3.34
C LEU A 123 -8.06 -19.93 3.30
N ASN A 124 -9.22 -19.46 3.79
CA ASN A 124 -10.49 -20.15 3.68
C ASN A 124 -11.16 -20.00 2.31
N SER A 125 -10.69 -19.07 1.47
CA SER A 125 -11.23 -18.78 0.13
C SER A 125 -10.11 -18.74 -0.93
N PRO A 126 -9.42 -19.87 -1.19
CA PRO A 126 -8.26 -19.90 -2.08
C PRO A 126 -8.56 -19.52 -3.54
N ASP A 127 -9.82 -19.66 -3.97
CA ASP A 127 -10.29 -19.29 -5.31
C ASP A 127 -10.85 -17.85 -5.40
N ALA A 128 -10.64 -17.03 -4.37
CA ALA A 128 -11.08 -15.63 -4.41
C ALA A 128 -10.41 -14.89 -5.56
N GLU A 129 -11.21 -14.47 -6.54
CA GLU A 129 -10.72 -13.76 -7.72
C GLU A 129 -9.94 -12.50 -7.32
N ALA A 130 -8.75 -12.34 -7.89
CA ALA A 130 -7.99 -11.10 -7.79
C ALA A 130 -8.72 -10.01 -8.60
N GLY A 131 -9.49 -9.17 -7.90
CA GLY A 131 -10.11 -7.99 -8.50
C GLY A 131 -9.14 -6.81 -8.63
N GLY A 132 -9.63 -5.68 -9.14
CA GLY A 132 -9.02 -4.36 -8.96
C GLY A 132 -7.50 -4.26 -9.17
N MET A 133 -6.81 -3.73 -8.17
CA MET A 133 -5.36 -3.51 -8.23
C MET A 133 -4.58 -4.82 -8.15
N ALA A 134 -5.15 -5.87 -7.53
CA ALA A 134 -4.52 -7.17 -7.50
C ALA A 134 -4.35 -7.80 -8.87
N ALA A 135 -5.37 -7.68 -9.73
CA ALA A 135 -5.27 -8.09 -11.13
C ALA A 135 -4.19 -7.30 -11.89
N MET A 136 -4.14 -5.98 -11.70
CA MET A 136 -3.17 -5.10 -12.38
C MET A 136 -1.72 -5.39 -11.98
N TYR A 137 -1.45 -5.55 -10.68
CA TYR A 137 -0.10 -5.84 -10.21
C TYR A 137 0.32 -7.30 -10.49
N GLY A 138 -0.62 -8.25 -10.44
CA GLY A 138 -0.35 -9.64 -10.82
C GLY A 138 -0.04 -9.79 -12.32
N THR A 139 -0.82 -9.16 -13.19
CA THR A 139 -0.60 -9.19 -14.65
C THR A 139 0.66 -8.45 -15.08
N SER A 140 0.94 -7.27 -14.53
CA SER A 140 2.17 -6.53 -14.86
C SER A 140 3.45 -7.26 -14.46
N GLN A 141 3.40 -8.13 -13.44
CA GLN A 141 4.53 -9.00 -13.10
C GLN A 141 4.71 -10.14 -14.09
N SER A 142 3.63 -10.74 -14.59
CA SER A 142 3.68 -11.91 -15.47
C SER A 142 4.01 -11.57 -16.92
N ILE A 143 3.75 -10.33 -17.35
CA ILE A 143 4.08 -9.85 -18.70
C ILE A 143 5.61 -9.80 -18.89
N PRO A 144 6.19 -10.61 -19.80
CA PRO A 144 7.64 -10.60 -20.05
C PRO A 144 8.09 -9.33 -20.78
N ASP A 145 7.23 -8.78 -21.65
CA ASP A 145 7.51 -7.59 -22.43
C ASP A 145 7.22 -6.31 -21.64
N ARG A 146 8.29 -5.66 -21.18
CA ARG A 146 8.19 -4.41 -20.42
C ARG A 146 7.71 -3.21 -21.23
N SER A 147 7.71 -3.28 -22.57
CA SER A 147 7.19 -2.20 -23.41
C SER A 147 5.67 -2.03 -23.22
N MET A 148 4.94 -3.13 -23.05
CA MET A 148 3.50 -3.10 -22.77
C MET A 148 3.19 -2.46 -21.42
N VAL A 149 4.03 -2.70 -20.40
CA VAL A 149 3.88 -2.06 -19.08
C VAL A 149 4.11 -0.55 -19.18
N ALA A 150 5.08 -0.12 -19.99
CA ALA A 150 5.34 1.30 -20.24
C ALA A 150 4.19 1.98 -21.00
N GLU A 151 3.60 1.31 -22.00
CA GLU A 151 2.44 1.81 -22.72
C GLU A 151 1.23 1.97 -21.81
N LEU A 152 0.94 0.96 -20.98
CA LEU A 152 -0.14 1.01 -19.99
C LEU A 152 0.06 2.16 -18.98
N ALA A 153 1.29 2.38 -18.52
CA ALA A 153 1.61 3.52 -17.67
C ALA A 153 1.40 4.86 -18.40
N GLY A 154 1.74 4.95 -19.68
CA GLY A 154 1.46 6.11 -20.53
C GLY A 154 -0.03 6.38 -20.68
N CYS A 155 -0.84 5.33 -20.89
CA CYS A 155 -2.30 5.42 -20.91
C CYS A 155 -2.86 5.89 -19.56
N PHE A 156 -2.33 5.39 -18.44
CA PHE A 156 -2.74 5.84 -17.11
C PHE A 156 -2.45 7.33 -16.90
N VAL A 157 -1.24 7.80 -17.24
CA VAL A 157 -0.91 9.23 -17.16
C VAL A 157 -1.83 10.05 -18.07
N SER A 158 -2.09 9.58 -19.28
CA SER A 158 -3.01 10.25 -20.21
C SER A 158 -4.43 10.34 -19.64
N ALA A 159 -4.90 9.28 -18.99
CA ALA A 159 -6.21 9.24 -18.35
C ALA A 159 -6.35 10.26 -17.20
N LEU A 160 -5.28 10.59 -16.48
CA LEU A 160 -5.27 11.65 -15.45
C LEU A 160 -5.57 13.05 -16.01
N TYR A 161 -5.37 13.26 -17.32
CA TYR A 161 -5.64 14.53 -18.01
C TYR A 161 -6.90 14.51 -18.88
N THR A 162 -7.64 13.40 -18.89
CA THR A 162 -8.88 13.30 -19.66
C THR A 162 -9.94 14.22 -19.07
N THR A 163 -10.50 15.09 -19.89
CA THR A 163 -11.61 16.00 -19.52
C THR A 163 -12.94 15.58 -20.15
N ASN A 164 -12.96 14.44 -20.86
CA ASN A 164 -14.17 13.88 -21.43
C ASN A 164 -15.16 13.55 -20.31
N LYS A 165 -16.36 14.14 -20.38
CA LYS A 165 -17.48 13.71 -19.52
C LYS A 165 -17.83 12.28 -19.91
N SER A 166 -17.91 11.38 -18.95
CA SER A 166 -18.48 10.05 -19.13
C SER A 166 -19.90 10.19 -19.66
N THR A 167 -20.09 10.00 -20.98
CA THR A 167 -21.43 9.82 -21.55
C THR A 167 -21.97 8.49 -21.04
N GLU A 168 -22.90 8.55 -20.09
CA GLU A 168 -23.78 7.42 -19.79
C GLU A 168 -24.61 7.10 -21.04
N THR A 169 -24.12 6.20 -21.88
CA THR A 169 -24.95 5.55 -22.89
C THR A 169 -25.79 4.49 -22.18
N ASN A 170 -26.96 4.91 -21.69
CA ASN A 170 -28.03 3.99 -21.34
C ASN A 170 -28.31 3.11 -22.55
N GLY A 171 -27.99 1.82 -22.41
CA GLY A 171 -28.23 0.83 -23.44
C GLY A 171 -29.72 0.71 -23.76
N SER A 172 -30.10 1.12 -24.96
CA SER A 172 -31.26 0.56 -25.65
C SER A 172 -30.78 0.03 -26.99
N VAL A 173 -30.48 -1.27 -27.03
CA VAL A 173 -30.35 -2.01 -28.28
C VAL A 173 -31.76 -2.13 -28.88
N PRO A 174 -32.05 -1.61 -30.08
CA PRO A 174 -33.32 -1.91 -30.74
C PRO A 174 -33.32 -3.38 -31.17
N LYS A 175 -34.30 -4.15 -30.70
CA LYS A 175 -34.64 -5.45 -31.26
C LYS A 175 -35.40 -5.23 -32.57
N GLN A 176 -34.84 -5.79 -33.65
CA GLN A 176 -35.40 -6.04 -34.99
C GLN A 176 -36.00 -4.86 -35.76
#